data_AF-A0AA38ITC0-F1
#
_entry.id   AF-A0AA38ITC0-F1
#
_cell.length_a   1.000
_cell.length_b   1.000
_cell.length_c   1.000
_cell.angle_alpha   90.00
_cell.angle_beta   90.00
_cell.angle_gamma   90.00
#
_symmetry.space_group_name_H-M   'P 1'
#
loop_
_entity.id
_entity.type
_entity.pdbx_description
1 polymer ?
#
loop_
_entity_poly.entity_id
_entity_poly.type
_entity_poly.pdbx_seq_one_letter_code
_entity_poly.pdbx_strand_id
1 'polypeptide(L)'
;MSGKCSICKRNCKDSLSCDICGQVSHPNCAGVSPQEAECLRASNRKIRYFCEKCNIVDIVSTLQQEVNELKNELSEMKKKADEEISVKETGEVGGLSKEEEIISEIIDRQSRANNLIIYNLPEPNMDVVDDSHRTDISNAAKILGTDESVVSKCIRLGKKNDISKIRPLLVRFNTADDVLSVLKSYRTQNNIYVNRDLTVCQRNLAYNVRKEFRRRKDNGENEIKLRYFNGLPKIVKIQTNDQKN
;
A
#
# COMPACT_ATOMS: atom_id res chain seq x y z
N MET A 1 22.00 45.07 16.66
CA MET A 1 21.67 44.43 15.37
C MET A 1 20.57 45.24 14.70
N SER A 2 20.88 45.93 13.61
CA SER A 2 19.95 46.77 12.85
C SER A 2 19.16 45.89 11.87
N GLY A 3 17.95 45.49 12.26
CA GLY A 3 17.01 44.79 11.40
C GLY A 3 15.97 45.74 10.79
N LYS A 4 15.34 45.32 9.69
CA LYS A 4 14.18 46.02 9.11
C LYS A 4 12.91 45.57 9.83
N CYS A 5 12.04 46.52 10.17
CA CYS A 5 10.73 46.27 10.76
C CYS A 5 9.91 45.33 9.87
N SER A 6 9.39 44.24 10.41
CA SER A 6 8.58 43.28 9.65
C SER A 6 7.26 43.88 9.16
N ILE A 7 6.79 44.96 9.78
CA ILE A 7 5.53 45.66 9.46
C ILE A 7 5.78 46.78 8.45
N CYS A 8 6.56 47.82 8.82
CA CYS A 8 6.74 49.00 7.96
C CYS A 8 7.98 48.97 7.05
N LYS A 9 8.78 47.90 7.10
CA LYS A 9 10.00 47.65 6.30
C LYS A 9 11.15 48.67 6.45
N ARG A 10 11.01 49.65 7.35
CA ARG A 10 12.06 50.63 7.69
C ARG A 10 13.01 50.08 8.75
N ASN A 11 14.22 50.63 8.85
CA ASN A 11 15.22 50.21 9.82
C ASN A 11 14.74 50.47 11.27
N CYS A 12 14.97 49.51 12.17
CA CYS A 12 14.70 49.63 13.60
C CYS A 12 15.99 49.97 14.35
N LYS A 13 16.01 51.12 15.03
CA LYS A 13 16.99 51.39 16.10
C LYS A 13 16.52 50.76 17.41
N ASP A 14 15.23 50.96 17.74
CA ASP A 14 14.54 50.31 18.85
C ASP A 14 13.56 49.27 18.30
N SER A 15 13.85 47.99 18.54
CA SER A 15 13.04 46.87 18.06
C SER A 15 12.62 45.93 19.18
N LEU A 16 11.44 45.35 19.03
CA LEU A 16 11.01 44.13 19.71
C LEU A 16 11.23 42.94 18.78
N SER A 17 11.67 41.82 19.31
CA SER A 17 11.83 40.57 18.56
C SER A 17 10.78 39.56 19.01
N CYS A 18 10.06 38.97 18.06
CA CYS A 18 9.10 37.93 18.36
C CYS A 18 9.80 36.69 18.93
N ASP A 19 9.31 36.17 20.06
CA ASP A 19 9.89 35.01 20.75
C ASP A 19 9.73 33.68 19.97
N ILE A 20 8.92 33.64 18.91
CA ILE A 20 8.72 32.45 18.05
C ILE A 20 9.53 32.56 16.77
N CYS A 21 9.26 33.57 15.94
CA CYS A 21 9.85 33.66 14.59
C CYS A 21 11.08 34.57 14.51
N GLY A 22 11.45 35.25 15.61
CA GLY A 22 12.60 36.17 15.66
C GLY A 22 12.44 37.46 14.85
N GLN A 23 11.31 37.67 14.17
CA GLN A 23 11.05 38.88 13.39
C GLN A 23 11.05 40.11 14.29
N VAL A 24 11.65 41.19 13.79
CA VAL A 24 11.78 42.44 14.53
C VAL A 24 10.74 43.46 14.10
N SER A 25 10.14 44.17 15.04
CA SER A 25 9.18 45.25 14.78
C SER A 25 9.47 46.46 15.66
N HIS A 26 9.13 47.65 15.16
CA HIS A 26 9.06 48.82 16.04
C HIS A 26 7.94 48.61 17.07
N PRO A 27 8.13 49.01 18.35
CA PRO A 27 7.08 48.92 19.37
C PRO A 27 5.75 49.54 18.91
N ASN A 28 5.81 50.74 18.34
CA ASN A 28 4.63 51.43 17.85
C ASN A 28 3.96 50.72 16.66
N CYS A 29 4.75 50.14 15.74
CA CYS A 29 4.18 49.36 14.63
C CYS A 29 3.51 48.08 15.14
N ALA A 30 3.98 47.51 16.24
CA ALA A 30 3.41 46.34 16.89
C ALA A 30 2.26 46.68 17.86
N GLY A 31 1.87 47.95 17.99
CA GLY A 31 0.83 48.38 18.93
C GLY A 31 1.23 48.30 20.40
N VAL A 32 2.53 48.25 20.70
CA VAL A 32 3.06 48.13 22.06
C VAL A 32 3.46 49.51 22.59
N SER A 33 2.99 49.84 23.80
CA SER A 33 3.32 51.11 24.46
C SER A 33 4.81 51.20 24.86
N PRO A 34 5.36 52.40 25.07
CA PRO A 34 6.75 52.56 25.48
C PRO A 34 7.11 51.80 26.78
N GLN A 35 6.21 51.78 27.76
CA GLN A 35 6.38 51.08 29.04
C GLN A 35 6.38 49.57 28.87
N GLU A 36 5.45 49.03 28.08
CA GLU A 36 5.43 47.59 27.76
C GLU A 36 6.68 47.17 26.99
N ALA A 37 7.14 48.02 26.07
CA ALA A 37 8.33 47.77 25.29
C ALA A 37 9.60 47.73 26.15
N GLU A 38 9.66 48.52 27.22
CA GLU A 38 10.75 48.48 28.20
C GLU A 38 10.76 47.14 28.94
N CYS A 39 9.63 46.70 29.47
CA CYS A 39 9.48 45.39 30.10
C CYS A 39 9.84 44.23 29.15
N LEU A 40 9.48 44.34 27.86
CA LEU A 40 9.79 43.35 26.83
C LEU A 40 11.26 43.36 26.36
N ARG A 41 12.04 44.39 26.70
CA ARG A 41 13.48 44.46 26.43
C ARG A 41 14.34 43.96 27.60
N ALA A 42 13.76 43.80 28.78
CA ALA A 42 14.48 43.31 29.95
C ALA A 42 15.01 41.88 29.73
N SER A 43 16.30 41.66 29.96
CA SER A 43 16.96 40.37 29.73
C SER A 43 16.44 39.22 30.60
N ASN A 44 15.81 39.53 31.74
CA ASN A 44 15.23 38.57 32.68
C ASN A 44 13.69 38.54 32.64
N ARG A 45 13.08 39.01 31.54
CA ARG A 45 11.61 39.04 31.41
C ARG A 45 11.01 37.64 31.40
N LYS A 46 9.91 37.47 32.14
CA LYS A 46 9.04 36.28 32.06
C LYS A 46 7.93 36.43 31.03
N ILE A 47 7.57 37.66 30.69
CA ILE A 47 6.57 37.98 29.68
C ILE A 47 7.14 37.74 28.28
N ARG A 48 6.33 37.16 27.39
CA ARG A 48 6.69 36.85 25.99
C ARG A 48 5.98 37.80 25.03
N TYR A 49 6.63 38.13 23.92
CA TYR A 49 6.06 38.90 22.83
C TYR A 49 5.97 38.03 21.57
N PHE A 50 4.75 37.96 21.02
CA PHE A 50 4.49 37.29 19.76
C PHE A 50 3.98 38.34 18.76
N CYS A 51 4.51 38.30 17.53
CA CYS A 51 3.92 39.10 16.47
C CYS A 51 2.53 38.55 16.11
N GLU A 52 1.73 39.36 15.42
CA GLU A 52 0.35 39.00 15.02
C GLU A 52 0.25 37.64 14.32
N LYS A 53 1.20 37.31 13.44
CA LYS A 53 1.25 35.99 12.77
C LYS A 53 1.57 34.82 13.68
N CYS A 54 2.23 35.09 14.80
CA CYS A 54 2.61 34.10 15.81
C CYS A 54 1.71 34.17 17.04
N ASN A 55 0.60 34.91 16.98
CA ASN A 55 -0.33 35.01 18.09
C ASN A 55 -0.92 33.62 18.37
N ILE A 56 -0.51 33.03 19.49
CA ILE A 56 -0.82 31.64 19.83
C ILE A 56 -2.33 31.44 19.98
N VAL A 57 -3.05 32.47 20.43
CA VAL A 57 -4.51 32.41 20.62
C VAL A 57 -5.24 32.16 19.29
N ASP A 58 -4.82 32.83 18.23
CA ASP A 58 -5.44 32.70 16.89
C ASP A 58 -5.04 31.40 16.19
N ILE A 59 -3.81 30.93 16.44
CA ILE A 59 -3.34 29.64 15.91
C ILE A 59 -4.11 28.48 16.58
N VAL A 60 -4.28 28.53 17.91
CA VAL A 60 -5.00 27.50 18.65
C VAL A 60 -6.48 27.48 18.28
N SER A 61 -7.12 28.63 18.09
CA SER A 61 -8.53 28.69 17.66
C SER A 61 -8.71 28.11 16.24
N THR A 62 -7.81 28.41 15.32
CA THR A 62 -7.82 27.85 13.95
C THR A 62 -7.62 26.34 13.96
N LEU A 63 -6.61 25.84 14.69
CA LEU A 63 -6.37 24.40 14.84
C LEU A 63 -7.57 23.68 15.46
N GLN A 64 -8.26 24.33 16.40
CA GLN A 64 -9.45 23.75 17.03
C GLN A 64 -10.64 23.67 16.06
N GLN A 65 -10.76 24.61 15.13
CA GLN A 65 -11.74 24.54 14.03
C GLN A 65 -11.40 23.40 13.06
N GLU A 66 -10.15 23.31 12.59
CA GLU A 66 -9.72 22.23 11.68
C GLU A 66 -9.91 20.84 12.31
N VAL A 67 -9.60 20.67 13.60
CA VAL A 67 -9.83 19.40 14.31
C VAL A 67 -11.32 19.05 14.38
N ASN A 68 -12.20 20.05 14.52
CA ASN A 68 -13.64 19.81 14.55
C ASN A 68 -14.19 19.48 13.16
N GLU A 69 -13.71 20.15 12.11
CA GLU A 69 -14.05 19.84 10.72
C GLU A 69 -13.62 18.41 10.35
N LEU A 70 -12.37 18.04 10.64
CA LEU A 70 -11.86 16.68 10.42
C LEU A 70 -12.65 15.62 11.20
N LYS A 71 -13.07 15.92 12.44
CA LYS A 71 -13.94 15.03 13.21
C LYS A 71 -15.31 14.88 12.58
N ASN A 72 -15.88 15.96 12.06
CA ASN A 72 -17.17 15.94 11.38
C ASN A 72 -17.08 15.12 10.09
N GLU A 73 -16.07 15.36 9.25
CA GLU A 73 -15.81 14.59 8.03
C GLU A 73 -15.61 13.09 8.32
N LEU A 74 -14.87 12.75 9.37
CA LEU A 74 -14.72 11.36 9.81
C LEU A 74 -16.04 10.76 10.28
N SER A 75 -16.89 11.54 10.96
CA SER A 75 -18.21 11.07 11.40
C SER A 75 -19.16 10.85 10.23
N GLU A 76 -19.11 11.71 9.21
CA GLU A 76 -19.90 11.59 7.99
C GLU A 76 -19.41 10.43 7.12
N MET A 77 -18.10 10.25 6.97
CA MET A 77 -17.53 9.10 6.27
C MET A 77 -17.89 7.79 6.98
N LYS A 78 -17.88 7.75 8.32
CA LYS A 78 -18.33 6.57 9.07
C LYS A 78 -19.82 6.28 8.84
N LYS A 79 -20.68 7.29 8.89
CA LYS A 79 -22.11 7.13 8.58
C LYS A 79 -22.34 6.65 7.16
N LYS A 80 -21.65 7.21 6.16
CA LYS A 80 -21.73 6.74 4.76
C LYS A 80 -21.24 5.31 4.62
N ALA A 81 -20.16 4.92 5.32
CA ALA A 81 -19.70 3.54 5.32
C ALA A 81 -20.71 2.58 5.99
N ASP A 82 -21.36 3.00 7.08
CA ASP A 82 -22.38 2.21 7.78
C ASP A 82 -23.69 2.14 6.96
N GLU A 83 -24.05 3.20 6.22
CA GLU A 83 -25.17 3.25 5.27
C GLU A 83 -24.90 2.40 4.03
N GLU A 84 -23.68 2.39 3.49
CA GLU A 84 -23.28 1.45 2.42
C GLU A 84 -23.31 -0.02 2.88
N ILE A 85 -23.22 -0.28 4.18
CA ILE A 85 -23.39 -1.62 4.77
C ILE A 85 -24.87 -1.97 4.96
N SER A 86 -25.73 -1.01 5.35
CA SER A 86 -27.16 -1.27 5.62
C SER A 86 -28.03 -1.27 4.35
N VAL A 87 -27.67 -0.51 3.31
CA VAL A 87 -28.41 -0.46 2.03
C VAL A 87 -28.27 -1.77 1.21
N LYS A 88 -27.32 -2.64 1.54
CA LYS A 88 -27.18 -3.96 0.90
C LYS A 88 -28.32 -4.95 1.20
N GLU A 89 -29.23 -4.66 2.12
CA GLU A 89 -30.35 -5.57 2.43
C GLU A 89 -31.67 -5.21 1.75
N THR A 90 -31.82 -4.04 1.12
CA THR A 90 -33.03 -3.70 0.35
C THR A 90 -32.73 -2.69 -0.76
N GLY A 91 -32.65 -3.16 -2.01
CA GLY A 91 -32.72 -2.30 -3.20
C GLY A 91 -31.61 -2.55 -4.22
N GLU A 92 -31.99 -3.15 -5.34
CA GLU A 92 -31.14 -3.46 -6.50
C GLU A 92 -30.42 -2.23 -7.08
N VAL A 93 -29.09 -2.24 -7.05
CA VAL A 93 -28.24 -1.64 -8.10
C VAL A 93 -26.97 -2.51 -8.27
N GLY A 94 -26.96 -3.36 -9.30
CA GLY A 94 -25.74 -3.81 -10.00
C GLY A 94 -24.73 -4.71 -9.28
N GLY A 95 -25.07 -5.30 -8.13
CA GLY A 95 -24.24 -6.31 -7.46
C GLY A 95 -24.78 -7.73 -7.68
N LEU A 96 -23.91 -8.69 -7.96
CA LEU A 96 -24.26 -10.10 -7.92
C LEU A 96 -24.76 -10.45 -6.51
N SER A 97 -25.77 -11.32 -6.39
CA SER A 97 -26.15 -11.90 -5.10
C SER A 97 -24.96 -12.64 -4.48
N LYS A 98 -24.96 -12.87 -3.16
CA LYS A 98 -23.89 -13.63 -2.51
C LYS A 98 -23.72 -15.02 -3.13
N GLU A 99 -24.82 -15.63 -3.53
CA GLU A 99 -24.85 -16.92 -4.22
C GLU A 99 -24.22 -16.81 -5.62
N GLU A 100 -24.54 -15.76 -6.37
CA GLU A 100 -23.96 -15.49 -7.68
C GLU A 100 -22.46 -15.17 -7.60
N GLU A 101 -22.00 -14.46 -6.57
CA GLU A 101 -20.58 -14.22 -6.30
C GLU A 101 -19.84 -15.54 -6.06
N ILE A 102 -20.43 -16.45 -5.27
CA ILE A 102 -19.87 -17.78 -5.02
C ILE A 102 -19.80 -18.59 -6.32
N ILE A 103 -20.87 -18.59 -7.12
CA ILE A 103 -20.93 -19.31 -8.41
C ILE A 103 -19.88 -18.75 -9.38
N SER A 104 -19.81 -17.42 -9.51
CA SER A 104 -18.83 -16.73 -10.37
C SER A 104 -17.39 -17.06 -9.95
N GLU A 105 -17.10 -17.09 -8.66
CA GLU A 105 -15.79 -17.48 -8.13
C GLU A 105 -15.47 -18.95 -8.42
N ILE A 106 -16.43 -19.86 -8.33
CA ILE A 106 -16.23 -21.28 -8.69
C ILE A 106 -15.89 -21.42 -10.18
N ILE A 107 -16.63 -20.71 -11.04
CA ILE A 107 -16.39 -20.72 -12.50
C ILE A 107 -15.02 -20.13 -12.82
N ASP A 108 -14.64 -18.99 -12.21
CA ASP A 108 -13.33 -18.37 -12.43
C ASP A 108 -12.20 -19.31 -11.98
N ARG A 109 -12.34 -19.97 -10.81
CA ARG A 109 -11.38 -20.99 -10.34
C ARG A 109 -11.21 -22.14 -11.32
N GLN A 110 -12.31 -22.68 -11.85
CA GLN A 110 -12.24 -23.77 -12.83
C GLN A 110 -11.53 -23.32 -14.10
N SER A 111 -11.81 -22.11 -14.59
CA SER A 111 -11.20 -21.56 -15.80
C SER A 111 -9.68 -21.33 -15.69
N ARG A 112 -9.18 -21.13 -14.46
CA ARG A 112 -7.77 -20.90 -14.11
C ARG A 112 -7.05 -22.15 -13.60
N ALA A 113 -7.75 -23.25 -13.37
CA ALA A 113 -7.18 -24.45 -12.73
C ALA A 113 -5.98 -25.02 -13.50
N ASN A 114 -5.97 -24.85 -14.81
CA ASN A 114 -4.91 -25.32 -15.71
C ASN A 114 -3.81 -24.27 -15.94
N ASN A 115 -3.78 -23.17 -15.18
CA ASN A 115 -2.85 -22.07 -15.42
C ASN A 115 -1.80 -21.96 -14.30
N LEU A 116 -0.56 -21.67 -14.71
CA LEU A 116 0.50 -21.17 -13.85
C LEU A 116 0.96 -19.80 -14.32
N ILE A 117 1.49 -19.01 -13.39
CA ILE A 117 2.14 -17.73 -13.68
C ILE A 117 3.60 -17.85 -13.27
N ILE A 118 4.48 -17.64 -14.25
CA ILE A 118 5.94 -17.58 -14.07
C ILE A 118 6.34 -16.11 -13.99
N TYR A 119 7.01 -15.73 -12.92
CA TYR A 119 7.56 -14.39 -12.71
C TYR A 119 9.07 -14.40 -12.93
N ASN A 120 9.58 -13.28 -13.43
CA ASN A 120 11.01 -13.05 -13.64
C ASN A 120 11.66 -14.00 -14.67
N LEU A 121 10.88 -14.54 -15.62
CA LEU A 121 11.39 -15.25 -16.77
C LEU A 121 11.84 -14.24 -17.83
N PRO A 122 13.13 -14.19 -18.23
CA PRO A 122 13.61 -13.23 -19.23
C PRO A 122 12.77 -13.22 -20.51
N GLU A 123 12.63 -12.04 -21.12
CA GLU A 123 11.94 -11.93 -22.42
C GLU A 123 12.83 -12.49 -23.54
N PRO A 124 12.26 -13.18 -24.55
CA PRO A 124 13.01 -13.63 -25.71
C PRO A 124 13.59 -12.44 -26.48
N ASN A 125 14.79 -12.60 -27.04
CA ASN A 125 15.48 -11.53 -27.76
C ASN A 125 14.78 -11.26 -29.11
N MET A 126 14.46 -10.00 -29.41
CA MET A 126 13.59 -9.63 -30.54
C MET A 126 14.25 -9.71 -31.92
N ASP A 127 15.58 -9.90 -31.99
CA ASP A 127 16.33 -9.91 -33.24
C ASP A 127 16.12 -11.19 -34.06
N VAL A 128 15.45 -12.20 -33.48
CA VAL A 128 15.07 -13.41 -34.18
C VAL A 128 13.58 -13.31 -34.52
N VAL A 129 13.25 -13.36 -35.81
CA VAL A 129 11.88 -13.46 -36.36
C VAL A 129 11.24 -14.83 -36.05
N ASP A 130 11.57 -15.41 -34.89
CA ASP A 130 11.02 -16.67 -34.43
C ASP A 130 9.72 -16.40 -33.67
N ASP A 131 8.80 -17.36 -33.76
CA ASP A 131 7.50 -17.33 -33.13
C ASP A 131 7.68 -17.25 -31.61
N SER A 132 7.65 -16.03 -31.06
CA SER A 132 7.80 -15.74 -29.63
C SER A 132 6.92 -16.63 -28.75
N HIS A 133 5.80 -17.15 -29.27
CA HIS A 133 4.97 -18.13 -28.56
C HIS A 133 5.67 -19.47 -28.39
N ARG A 134 6.27 -20.01 -29.46
CA ARG A 134 7.01 -21.28 -29.42
C ARG A 134 8.25 -21.17 -28.52
N THR A 135 8.97 -20.05 -28.60
CA THR A 135 10.12 -19.81 -27.70
C THR A 135 9.69 -19.76 -26.23
N ASP A 136 8.58 -19.10 -25.92
CA ASP A 136 8.06 -19.04 -24.54
C ASP A 136 7.54 -20.40 -24.05
N ILE A 137 6.96 -21.24 -24.91
CA ILE A 137 6.58 -22.62 -24.56
C ILE A 137 7.82 -23.44 -24.19
N SER A 138 8.85 -23.43 -25.05
CA SER A 138 10.08 -24.19 -24.80
C SER A 138 10.80 -23.72 -23.54
N ASN A 139 10.89 -22.40 -23.33
CA ASN A 139 11.45 -21.82 -22.12
C ASN A 139 10.65 -22.20 -20.86
N ALA A 140 9.32 -22.15 -20.94
CA ALA A 140 8.45 -22.54 -19.83
C ALA A 140 8.63 -24.03 -19.49
N ALA A 141 8.55 -24.92 -20.48
CA ALA A 141 8.70 -26.36 -20.29
C ALA A 141 10.05 -26.70 -19.64
N LYS A 142 11.14 -26.10 -20.14
CA LYS A 142 12.49 -26.26 -19.59
C LYS A 142 12.61 -25.79 -18.14
N ILE A 143 12.11 -24.59 -17.82
CA ILE A 143 12.17 -24.05 -16.46
C ILE A 143 11.32 -24.85 -15.48
N LEU A 144 10.18 -25.36 -15.95
CA LEU A 144 9.26 -26.13 -15.14
C LEU A 144 9.65 -27.61 -15.03
N GLY A 145 10.59 -28.09 -15.85
CA GLY A 145 11.01 -29.48 -15.88
C GLY A 145 9.89 -30.40 -16.36
N THR A 146 9.16 -29.99 -17.39
CA THR A 146 8.02 -30.72 -17.96
C THR A 146 8.13 -30.81 -19.48
N ASP A 147 7.29 -31.64 -20.10
CA ASP A 147 7.24 -31.80 -21.56
C ASP A 147 6.55 -30.58 -22.21
N GLU A 148 7.00 -30.15 -23.38
CA GLU A 148 6.32 -29.09 -24.15
C GLU A 148 4.90 -29.52 -24.54
N SER A 149 4.64 -30.82 -24.76
CA SER A 149 3.35 -31.35 -25.18
C SER A 149 2.23 -31.15 -24.17
N VAL A 150 2.55 -30.96 -22.88
CA VAL A 150 1.54 -30.70 -21.85
C VAL A 150 1.17 -29.22 -21.72
N VAL A 151 1.93 -28.33 -22.37
CA VAL A 151 1.70 -26.88 -22.40
C VAL A 151 0.84 -26.54 -23.62
N SER A 152 -0.37 -26.05 -23.40
CA SER A 152 -1.28 -25.67 -24.48
C SER A 152 -1.03 -24.26 -25.00
N LYS A 153 -0.65 -23.32 -24.12
CA LYS A 153 -0.47 -21.91 -24.49
C LYS A 153 0.39 -21.14 -23.51
N CYS A 154 1.19 -20.21 -24.04
CA CYS A 154 1.96 -19.23 -23.28
C CYS A 154 1.56 -17.79 -23.68
N ILE A 155 1.35 -16.91 -22.68
CA ILE A 155 0.96 -15.50 -22.87
C ILE A 155 1.71 -14.60 -21.88
N ARG A 156 2.49 -13.64 -22.37
CA ARG A 156 3.11 -12.60 -21.52
C ARG A 156 2.05 -11.58 -21.05
N LEU A 157 1.97 -11.35 -19.74
CA LEU A 157 1.01 -10.46 -19.10
C LEU A 157 1.54 -9.03 -19.04
N GLY A 158 0.79 -8.08 -19.61
CA GLY A 158 1.13 -6.65 -19.61
C GLY A 158 1.65 -6.11 -20.95
N LYS A 159 1.77 -4.78 -21.04
CA LYS A 159 2.21 -4.06 -22.25
C LYS A 159 3.72 -4.20 -22.46
N LYS A 160 4.16 -4.38 -23.70
CA LYS A 160 5.59 -4.54 -24.09
C LYS A 160 6.50 -3.33 -23.79
N ASN A 161 5.94 -2.17 -23.47
CA ASN A 161 6.67 -0.89 -23.54
C ASN A 161 7.49 -0.55 -22.29
N ASP A 162 7.48 -1.37 -21.24
CA ASP A 162 8.25 -1.11 -20.03
C ASP A 162 9.58 -1.88 -20.10
N ILE A 163 10.58 -1.29 -20.77
CA ILE A 163 11.93 -1.87 -20.97
C ILE A 163 12.57 -2.31 -19.63
N SER A 164 12.14 -1.72 -18.51
CA SER A 164 12.66 -2.02 -17.18
C SER A 164 11.99 -3.22 -16.49
N LYS A 165 10.84 -3.71 -16.96
CA LYS A 165 10.06 -4.73 -16.26
C LYS A 165 9.83 -5.97 -17.09
N ILE A 166 10.38 -7.08 -16.59
CA ILE A 166 10.12 -8.42 -17.12
C ILE A 166 8.65 -8.78 -16.88
N ARG A 167 7.92 -9.01 -17.97
CA ARG A 167 6.50 -9.38 -17.90
C ARG A 167 6.30 -10.82 -17.41
N PRO A 168 5.37 -11.06 -16.47
CA PRO A 168 5.01 -12.41 -16.07
C PRO A 168 4.50 -13.22 -17.27
N LEU A 169 4.80 -14.52 -17.29
CA LEU A 169 4.31 -15.45 -18.30
C LEU A 169 3.17 -16.29 -17.73
N LEU A 170 1.98 -16.18 -18.31
CA LEU A 170 0.88 -17.12 -18.10
C LEU A 170 1.14 -18.36 -18.94
N VAL A 171 1.17 -19.52 -18.30
CA VAL A 171 1.33 -20.83 -18.93
C VAL A 171 0.05 -21.63 -18.68
N ARG A 172 -0.64 -22.01 -19.75
CA ARG A 172 -1.82 -22.88 -19.71
C ARG A 172 -1.41 -24.29 -20.07
N PHE A 173 -1.85 -25.24 -19.26
CA PHE A 173 -1.64 -26.67 -19.44
C PHE A 173 -2.89 -27.33 -20.03
N ASN A 174 -2.75 -28.56 -20.50
CA ASN A 174 -3.88 -29.36 -20.96
C ASN A 174 -4.78 -29.76 -19.79
N THR A 175 -4.20 -30.10 -18.64
CA THR A 175 -4.94 -30.56 -17.47
C THR A 175 -4.50 -29.86 -16.17
N ALA A 176 -5.38 -29.88 -15.17
CA ALA A 176 -5.05 -29.41 -13.82
C ALA A 176 -4.04 -30.33 -13.12
N ASP A 177 -3.99 -31.61 -13.49
CA ASP A 177 -3.05 -32.58 -12.91
C ASP A 177 -1.60 -32.32 -13.35
N ASP A 178 -1.40 -31.83 -14.58
CA ASP A 178 -0.09 -31.36 -15.04
C ASP A 178 0.39 -30.20 -14.17
N VAL A 179 -0.49 -29.24 -13.88
CA VAL A 179 -0.21 -28.12 -12.97
C VAL A 179 0.17 -28.62 -11.59
N LEU A 180 -0.56 -29.60 -11.04
CA LEU A 180 -0.25 -30.18 -9.74
C LEU A 180 1.11 -30.89 -9.73
N SER A 181 1.41 -31.62 -10.80
CA SER A 181 2.67 -32.37 -10.95
C SER A 181 3.85 -31.42 -11.02
N VAL A 182 3.75 -30.37 -11.83
CA VAL A 182 4.75 -29.29 -11.92
C VAL A 182 4.94 -28.60 -10.56
N LEU A 183 3.87 -28.23 -9.86
CA LEU A 183 4.01 -27.56 -8.56
C LEU A 183 4.64 -28.46 -7.47
N LYS A 184 4.48 -29.78 -7.57
CA LYS A 184 5.10 -30.73 -6.63
C LYS A 184 6.60 -30.86 -6.86
N SER A 185 7.03 -30.93 -8.13
CA SER A 185 8.43 -31.12 -8.51
C SER A 185 9.22 -29.81 -8.53
N TYR A 186 8.59 -28.69 -8.92
CA TYR A 186 9.27 -27.42 -9.10
C TYR A 186 9.92 -26.93 -7.81
N ARG A 187 11.16 -26.44 -7.94
CA ARG A 187 11.90 -25.75 -6.90
C ARG A 187 12.36 -24.41 -7.48
N THR A 188 12.19 -23.35 -6.70
CA THR A 188 12.61 -22.00 -7.10
C THR A 188 14.08 -22.01 -7.50
N GLN A 189 14.36 -21.55 -8.71
CA GLN A 189 15.71 -21.47 -9.29
C GLN A 189 15.88 -20.12 -9.99
N ASN A 190 17.10 -19.59 -10.02
CA ASN A 190 17.44 -18.37 -10.78
C ASN A 190 16.54 -17.16 -10.53
N ASN A 191 16.03 -17.01 -9.29
CA ASN A 191 15.06 -15.96 -8.94
C ASN A 191 13.77 -16.00 -9.79
N ILE A 192 13.41 -17.16 -10.34
CA ILE A 192 12.19 -17.41 -11.10
C ILE A 192 11.15 -18.01 -10.16
N TYR A 193 10.01 -17.35 -10.06
CA TYR A 193 8.93 -17.77 -9.16
C TYR A 193 7.76 -18.30 -9.96
N VAL A 194 7.21 -19.44 -9.54
CA VAL A 194 6.07 -20.08 -10.17
C VAL A 194 4.93 -20.14 -9.17
N ASN A 195 3.80 -19.56 -9.53
CA ASN A 195 2.60 -19.53 -8.72
C ASN A 195 1.39 -20.01 -9.52
N ARG A 196 0.35 -20.46 -8.82
CA ARG A 196 -0.97 -20.66 -9.44
C ARG A 196 -1.55 -19.35 -9.93
N ASP A 197 -2.31 -19.42 -11.02
CA ASP A 197 -3.19 -18.32 -11.42
C ASP A 197 -4.39 -18.26 -10.48
N LEU A 198 -4.36 -17.31 -9.56
CA LEU A 198 -5.39 -17.14 -8.52
C LEU A 198 -6.42 -16.09 -8.95
N THR A 199 -7.68 -16.35 -8.61
CA THR A 199 -8.76 -15.36 -8.76
C THR A 199 -8.46 -14.10 -7.93
N VAL A 200 -9.16 -13.01 -8.20
CA VAL A 200 -9.04 -11.77 -7.39
C VAL A 200 -9.33 -12.06 -5.92
N CYS A 201 -10.41 -12.80 -5.63
CA CYS A 201 -10.80 -13.18 -4.27
C CYS A 201 -9.69 -13.99 -3.57
N GLN A 202 -9.15 -15.00 -4.25
CA GLN A 202 -8.05 -15.81 -3.74
C GLN A 202 -6.76 -15.01 -3.49
N ARG A 203 -6.41 -14.08 -4.38
CA ARG A 203 -5.25 -13.20 -4.20
C ARG A 203 -5.40 -12.30 -2.99
N ASN A 204 -6.57 -11.68 -2.83
CA ASN A 204 -6.87 -10.81 -1.69
C ASN A 204 -6.82 -11.60 -0.38
N LEU A 205 -7.43 -12.78 -0.33
CA LEU A 205 -7.33 -13.68 0.81
C LEU A 205 -5.87 -14.01 1.13
N ALA A 206 -5.09 -14.44 0.14
CA ALA A 206 -3.69 -14.82 0.34
C ALA A 206 -2.84 -13.64 0.85
N TYR A 207 -3.07 -12.43 0.33
CA TYR A 207 -2.42 -11.22 0.81
C TYR A 207 -2.77 -10.92 2.26
N ASN A 208 -4.07 -10.92 2.60
CA ASN A 208 -4.55 -10.64 3.95
C ASN A 208 -4.03 -11.63 4.97
N VAL A 209 -4.02 -12.93 4.64
CA VAL A 209 -3.48 -13.97 5.52
C VAL A 209 -1.98 -13.77 5.75
N ARG A 210 -1.18 -13.44 4.72
CA ARG A 210 0.26 -13.17 4.88
C ARG A 210 0.52 -11.89 5.68
N LYS A 211 -0.28 -10.84 5.46
CA LYS A 211 -0.21 -9.58 6.21
C LYS A 211 -0.48 -9.83 7.69
N GLU A 212 -1.57 -10.55 7.98
CA GLU A 212 -1.95 -10.89 9.36
C GLU A 212 -0.92 -11.80 10.03
N PHE A 213 -0.36 -12.78 9.30
CA PHE A 213 0.70 -13.64 9.81
C PHE A 213 1.92 -12.85 10.25
N ARG A 214 2.38 -11.90 9.42
CA ARG A 214 3.51 -11.01 9.77
C ARG A 214 3.19 -10.18 11.00
N ARG A 215 2.02 -9.53 11.03
CA ARG A 215 1.58 -8.72 12.18
C ARG A 215 1.60 -9.53 13.49
N ARG A 216 1.12 -10.77 13.47
CA ARG A 216 1.14 -11.65 14.65
C ARG A 216 2.55 -12.05 15.08
N LYS A 217 3.44 -12.33 14.11
CA LYS A 217 4.86 -12.62 14.37
C LYS A 217 5.58 -11.41 14.97
N ASP A 218 5.36 -10.23 14.41
CA ASP A 218 5.95 -8.97 14.92
C ASP A 218 5.46 -8.65 16.33
N ASN A 219 4.23 -9.07 16.67
CA ASN A 219 3.65 -8.98 18.01
C ASN A 219 4.07 -10.11 18.97
N GLY A 220 5.00 -10.98 18.58
CA GLY A 220 5.55 -12.04 19.44
C GLY A 220 4.77 -13.35 19.47
N GLU A 221 3.73 -13.53 18.64
CA GLU A 221 3.01 -14.80 18.52
C GLU A 221 3.87 -15.81 17.73
N ASN A 222 4.65 -16.63 18.47
CA ASN A 222 5.61 -17.56 17.86
C ASN A 222 5.04 -18.94 17.54
N GLU A 223 3.96 -19.34 18.19
CA GLU A 223 3.31 -20.67 18.08
C GLU A 223 2.40 -20.80 16.86
N ILE A 224 2.64 -20.01 15.81
CA ILE A 224 1.91 -20.05 14.55
C ILE A 224 2.86 -20.25 13.37
N LYS A 225 2.36 -20.93 12.33
CA LYS A 225 3.02 -21.10 11.04
C LYS A 225 2.04 -20.89 9.89
N LEU A 226 2.57 -20.54 8.73
CA LEU A 226 1.81 -20.47 7.49
C LEU A 226 1.81 -21.85 6.83
N ARG A 227 0.64 -22.44 6.61
CA ARG A 227 0.47 -23.71 5.89
C ARG A 227 -0.37 -23.47 4.64
N TYR A 228 0.03 -24.08 3.53
CA TYR A 228 -0.70 -23.96 2.27
C TYR A 228 -1.64 -25.16 2.08
N PHE A 229 -2.91 -24.86 1.77
CA PHE A 229 -3.94 -25.83 1.44
C PHE A 229 -4.47 -25.50 0.05
N ASN A 230 -4.34 -26.44 -0.91
CA ASN A 230 -4.70 -26.22 -2.32
C ASN A 230 -4.09 -24.94 -2.91
N GLY A 231 -2.87 -24.60 -2.49
CA GLY A 231 -2.15 -23.40 -2.94
C GLY A 231 -2.54 -22.09 -2.22
N LEU A 232 -3.50 -22.10 -1.31
CA LEU A 232 -3.88 -20.93 -0.50
C LEU A 232 -3.27 -20.98 0.90
N PRO A 233 -2.74 -19.86 1.42
CA PRO A 233 -2.15 -19.83 2.74
C PRO A 233 -3.23 -19.82 3.83
N LYS A 234 -2.94 -20.47 4.95
CA LYS A 234 -3.71 -20.43 6.20
C LYS A 234 -2.75 -20.36 7.38
N ILE A 235 -3.08 -19.52 8.36
CA ILE A 235 -2.35 -19.48 9.64
C ILE A 235 -2.84 -20.64 10.49
N VAL A 236 -1.92 -21.48 10.93
CA VAL A 236 -2.21 -22.62 11.81
C VAL A 236 -1.31 -22.56 13.04
N LYS A 237 -1.81 -23.04 14.18
CA LYS A 237 -0.98 -23.20 15.38
C LYS A 237 0.01 -24.36 15.18
N ILE A 238 1.20 -24.22 15.73
CA ILE A 238 2.19 -25.29 15.75
C ILE A 238 1.75 -26.27 16.84
N GLN A 239 1.30 -27.46 16.45
CA GLN A 239 1.09 -28.55 17.40
C GLN A 239 2.44 -29.25 17.64
N THR A 240 2.71 -29.65 18.88
CA THR A 240 3.97 -30.25 19.36
C THR A 240 4.39 -31.54 18.62
N ASN A 241 3.51 -32.13 17.79
CA ASN A 241 3.81 -33.33 17.00
C ASN A 241 4.52 -33.06 15.66
N ASP A 242 4.68 -31.81 15.22
CA ASP A 242 5.35 -31.47 13.94
C ASP A 242 6.89 -31.34 14.05
N GLN A 243 7.50 -31.77 15.17
CA GLN A 243 8.96 -31.75 15.38
C GLN A 243 9.70 -33.04 14.93
N LYS A 244 9.04 -33.97 14.24
CA LYS A 244 9.71 -35.16 13.67
C LYS A 244 9.33 -35.34 12.20
N ASN A 245 10.15 -34.78 11.32
CA ASN A 245 10.70 -35.40 10.10
C ASN A 245 11.51 -34.36 9.30
#